data_AF-A0A1S3QGA5-F1
#
_entry.id   AF-A0A1S3QGA5-F1
#
_cell.length_a   1.000
_cell.length_b   1.000
_cell.length_c   1.000
_cell.angle_alpha   90.00
_cell.angle_beta   90.00
_cell.angle_gamma   90.00
#
_symmetry.space_group_name_H-M   'P 1'
#
loop_
_entity.id
_entity.type
_entity.pdbx_description
1 polymer ?
#
loop_
_entity_poly.entity_id
_entity_poly.type
_entity_poly.pdbx_seq_one_letter_code
_entity_poly.pdbx_strand_id
1 'polypeptide(L)'
;MISIVHIYNRWRNSEIRCYVNGQLVSYGDMAWHVNTNDSYDKCFLGSSETADANRVFCGQLGAVYVFSEALNPAQIFAIHQLGPGYKSTFKFKSESDIHLAEHHKQVLYDGKLANSISFTYNAKATDAQLCLESSPRENASNFVHSPHALMLQDVKAVVTHSIHSAIHSIGGIQVLFPLFSQLDYTQLNDSSVDTTV
;
A
#
# COMPACT_ATOMS: atom_id res chain seq x y z
N MET A 1 -6.42 1.22 -3.13
CA MET A 1 -5.76 1.93 -2.02
C MET A 1 -6.81 2.32 -0.99
N ILE A 2 -6.56 2.12 0.30
CA ILE A 2 -7.40 2.65 1.39
C ILE A 2 -6.60 3.73 2.10
N SER A 3 -7.21 4.87 2.39
CA SER A 3 -6.60 5.93 3.19
C SER A 3 -7.59 6.42 4.24
N ILE A 4 -7.14 6.44 5.49
CA ILE A 4 -7.89 6.98 6.62
C ILE A 4 -7.17 8.24 7.07
N VAL A 5 -7.89 9.36 7.09
CA VAL A 5 -7.34 10.67 7.47
C VAL A 5 -8.08 11.15 8.70
N HIS A 6 -7.33 11.41 9.76
CA HIS A 6 -7.81 12.08 10.96
C HIS A 6 -7.43 13.57 10.89
N ILE A 7 -8.44 14.44 10.96
CA ILE A 7 -8.27 15.89 10.95
C ILE A 7 -8.58 16.39 12.35
N TYR A 8 -7.52 16.74 13.09
CA TYR A 8 -7.67 17.28 14.43
C TYR A 8 -8.19 18.73 14.39
N ASN A 9 -9.24 19.02 15.15
CA ASN A 9 -9.74 20.37 15.37
C ASN A 9 -9.67 20.71 16.86
N ARG A 10 -9.01 21.82 17.21
CA ARG A 10 -8.90 22.27 18.61
C ARG A 10 -10.22 22.81 19.19
N TRP A 11 -11.02 23.45 18.35
CA TRP A 11 -12.20 24.23 18.77
C TRP A 11 -13.53 23.63 18.28
N ARG A 12 -13.48 22.50 17.57
CA ARG A 12 -14.63 21.78 17.01
C ARG A 12 -14.35 20.28 17.12
N ASN A 13 -15.32 19.46 16.75
CA ASN A 13 -15.10 18.02 16.64
C ASN A 13 -13.99 17.75 15.61
N SER A 14 -13.14 16.78 15.92
CA SER A 14 -12.18 16.26 14.94
C SER A 14 -12.94 15.45 13.89
N GLU A 15 -12.36 15.25 12.71
CA GLU A 15 -13.03 14.54 11.61
C GLU A 15 -12.24 13.30 11.25
N ILE A 16 -12.95 12.23 10.86
CA ILE A 16 -12.35 11.11 10.14
C ILE A 16 -12.91 11.08 8.73
N ARG A 17 -12.01 10.88 7.76
CA ARG A 17 -12.34 10.69 6.35
C ARG A 17 -11.72 9.39 5.85
N CYS A 18 -12.53 8.59 5.17
CA CYS A 18 -12.11 7.35 4.53
C CYS A 18 -12.16 7.52 3.02
N TYR A 19 -11.03 7.23 2.37
CA TYR A 19 -10.86 7.25 0.93
C TYR A 19 -10.62 5.84 0.42
N VAL A 20 -11.27 5.50 -0.69
CA VAL A 20 -11.02 4.27 -1.44
C VAL A 20 -10.62 4.68 -2.85
N ASN A 21 -9.48 4.17 -3.31
CA ASN A 21 -8.94 4.40 -4.65
C ASN A 21 -8.83 5.90 -5.01
N GLY A 22 -8.37 6.70 -4.05
CA GLY A 22 -8.18 8.15 -4.23
C GLY A 22 -9.45 8.99 -4.07
N GLN A 23 -10.61 8.38 -3.84
CA GLN A 23 -11.90 9.07 -3.73
C GLN A 23 -12.48 8.98 -2.33
N LEU A 24 -13.08 10.07 -1.85
CA LEU A 24 -13.76 10.10 -0.55
C LEU A 24 -15.01 9.22 -0.62
N VAL A 25 -15.12 8.24 0.27
CA VAL A 25 -16.28 7.32 0.33
C VAL A 25 -17.07 7.44 1.63
N SER A 26 -16.44 7.89 2.70
CA SER A 26 -17.11 8.09 3.99
C SER A 26 -16.40 9.18 4.79
N TYR A 27 -17.17 9.93 5.56
CA TYR A 27 -16.64 10.91 6.52
C TYR A 27 -17.58 10.99 7.72
N GLY A 28 -17.04 11.43 8.85
CA GLY A 28 -17.82 11.66 10.05
C GLY A 28 -17.07 12.49 11.07
N ASP A 29 -17.84 13.19 11.91
CA ASP A 29 -17.30 13.86 13.08
C ASP A 29 -16.95 12.84 14.15
N MET A 30 -15.84 13.07 14.82
CA MET A 30 -15.34 12.25 15.91
C MET A 30 -15.33 13.09 17.19
N ALA A 31 -16.17 12.70 18.13
CA ALA A 31 -16.31 13.35 19.45
C ALA A 31 -15.26 12.87 20.46
N TRP A 32 -14.17 12.22 20.03
CA TRP A 32 -13.14 11.71 20.93
C TRP A 32 -12.41 12.86 21.63
N HIS A 33 -12.49 12.86 22.96
CA HIS A 33 -11.58 13.63 23.80
C HIS A 33 -10.22 12.92 23.78
N VAL A 34 -9.25 13.47 23.03
CA VAL A 34 -7.85 12.99 22.95
C VAL A 34 -7.08 13.25 24.27
N ASN A 35 -7.79 13.43 25.38
CA ASN A 35 -7.20 13.67 26.70
C ASN A 35 -7.60 12.55 27.65
N THR A 36 -7.26 11.33 27.28
CA THR A 36 -7.23 10.21 28.22
C THR A 36 -5.79 10.04 28.70
N ASN A 37 -5.58 9.64 29.96
CA ASN A 37 -4.25 9.36 30.51
C ASN A 37 -3.67 8.03 29.97
N ASP A 38 -4.26 7.48 28.91
CA ASP A 38 -3.87 6.18 28.37
C ASP A 38 -2.60 6.32 27.54
N SER A 39 -1.64 5.43 27.77
CA SER A 39 -0.46 5.32 26.92
C SER A 39 -0.77 4.47 25.70
N TYR A 40 -0.71 5.07 24.50
CA TYR A 40 -0.76 4.35 23.23
C TYR A 40 0.65 4.00 22.76
N ASP A 41 1.20 2.91 23.28
CA ASP A 41 2.58 2.46 23.05
C ASP A 41 2.69 1.33 22.00
N LYS A 42 1.55 0.78 21.56
CA LYS A 42 1.47 -0.31 20.57
C LYS A 42 0.60 0.07 19.38
N CYS A 43 1.00 -0.42 18.20
CA CYS A 43 0.24 -0.29 16.96
C CYS A 43 0.23 -1.65 16.25
N PHE A 44 -0.92 -2.02 15.68
CA PHE A 44 -1.12 -3.28 14.96
C PHE A 44 -1.63 -2.96 13.55
N LEU A 45 -1.06 -3.61 12.54
CA LEU A 45 -1.50 -3.49 11.15
C LEU A 45 -2.27 -4.75 10.77
N GLY A 46 -3.53 -4.59 10.36
CA GLY A 46 -4.40 -5.70 9.98
C GLY A 46 -4.76 -6.65 11.13
N SER A 47 -4.60 -6.23 12.39
CA SER A 47 -4.94 -7.04 13.56
C SER A 47 -5.18 -6.17 14.80
N SER A 48 -5.42 -6.81 15.94
CA SER A 48 -5.53 -6.19 17.26
C SER A 48 -4.55 -6.86 18.23
N GLU A 49 -4.46 -6.34 19.46
CA GLU A 49 -3.56 -6.87 20.49
C GLU A 49 -3.75 -8.37 20.76
N THR A 50 -5.00 -8.85 20.70
CA THR A 50 -5.34 -10.26 20.92
C THR A 50 -5.12 -11.16 19.70
N ALA A 51 -4.88 -10.59 18.51
CA ALA A 51 -4.72 -11.30 17.25
C ALA A 51 -5.77 -12.42 17.01
N ASP A 52 -7.04 -12.16 17.35
CA ASP A 52 -8.16 -13.09 17.14
C ASP A 52 -8.25 -13.45 15.64
N ALA A 53 -8.11 -14.75 15.33
CA ALA A 53 -8.08 -15.27 13.96
C ALA A 53 -9.31 -14.87 13.12
N ASN A 54 -10.45 -14.58 13.75
CA ASN A 54 -11.66 -14.13 13.06
C ASN A 54 -11.68 -12.63 12.76
N ARG A 55 -10.76 -11.87 13.36
CA ARG A 55 -10.65 -10.41 13.25
C ARG A 55 -9.36 -9.94 12.60
N VAL A 56 -8.42 -10.85 12.38
CA VAL A 56 -7.19 -10.58 11.63
C VAL A 56 -7.52 -10.45 10.15
N PHE A 57 -6.86 -9.51 9.49
CA PHE A 57 -6.95 -9.31 8.06
C PHE A 57 -6.34 -10.51 7.31
N CYS A 58 -7.13 -11.11 6.42
CA CYS A 58 -6.70 -12.19 5.54
C CYS A 58 -6.56 -11.65 4.10
N GLY A 59 -5.32 -11.37 3.68
CA GLY A 59 -5.06 -10.86 2.34
C GLY A 59 -3.62 -10.41 2.14
N GLN A 60 -3.40 -9.58 1.12
CA GLN A 60 -2.09 -9.00 0.81
C GLN A 60 -2.07 -7.52 1.17
N LEU A 61 -1.03 -7.09 1.88
CA LEU A 61 -0.74 -5.69 2.13
C LEU A 61 0.38 -5.23 1.19
N GLY A 62 0.18 -4.06 0.58
CA GLY A 62 1.19 -3.38 -0.22
C GLY A 62 2.11 -2.51 0.64
N ALA A 63 2.52 -1.37 0.09
CA ALA A 63 3.18 -0.35 0.88
C ALA A 63 2.19 0.30 1.88
N VAL A 64 2.65 0.49 3.12
CA VAL A 64 1.92 1.18 4.19
C VAL A 64 2.68 2.45 4.52
N TYR A 65 1.98 3.57 4.54
CA TYR A 65 2.54 4.88 4.89
C TYR A 65 1.73 5.46 6.04
N VAL A 66 2.42 5.97 7.04
CA VAL A 66 1.80 6.78 8.10
C VAL A 66 2.42 8.16 8.04
N PHE A 67 1.57 9.17 7.95
CA PHE A 67 1.96 10.57 7.91
C PHE A 67 1.63 11.25 9.23
N SER A 68 2.47 12.18 9.66
CA SER A 68 2.26 13.04 10.83
C SER A 68 1.27 14.18 10.55
N GLU A 69 0.84 14.34 9.30
CA GLU A 69 -0.09 15.39 8.87
C GLU A 69 -1.33 14.80 8.19
N ALA A 70 -2.44 15.53 8.29
CA ALA A 70 -3.67 15.19 7.60
C ALA A 70 -3.53 15.48 6.10
N LEU A 71 -3.46 14.42 5.29
CA LEU A 71 -3.34 14.57 3.84
C LEU A 71 -4.60 15.17 3.21
N ASN A 72 -4.41 16.06 2.25
CA ASN A 72 -5.51 16.64 1.49
C ASN A 72 -5.97 15.71 0.34
N PRO A 73 -7.18 15.91 -0.22
CA PRO A 73 -7.70 15.05 -1.28
C PRO A 73 -6.82 14.97 -2.54
N ALA A 74 -6.13 16.06 -2.91
CA ALA A 74 -5.25 16.08 -4.07
C ALA A 74 -4.00 15.22 -3.86
N GLN A 75 -3.43 15.22 -2.64
CA GLN A 75 -2.32 14.34 -2.27
C GLN A 75 -2.76 12.88 -2.31
N ILE A 76 -3.90 12.54 -1.70
CA ILE A 76 -4.43 11.17 -1.66
C ILE A 76 -4.69 10.66 -3.08
N PHE A 77 -5.32 11.48 -3.93
CA PHE A 77 -5.55 11.13 -5.33
C PHE A 77 -4.24 10.93 -6.09
N ALA A 78 -3.27 11.85 -5.95
CA ALA A 78 -1.97 11.72 -6.61
C ALA A 78 -1.20 10.47 -6.15
N ILE A 79 -1.27 10.10 -4.86
CA ILE A 79 -0.68 8.86 -4.34
C ILE A 79 -1.36 7.65 -4.97
N HIS A 80 -2.68 7.65 -5.09
CA HIS A 80 -3.41 6.57 -5.77
C HIS A 80 -2.95 6.40 -7.23
N GLN A 81 -2.70 7.50 -7.95
CA GLN A 81 -2.24 7.47 -9.34
C GLN A 81 -0.84 6.86 -9.52
N LEU A 82 -0.01 6.79 -8.48
CA LEU A 82 1.25 6.04 -8.50
C LEU A 82 1.05 4.51 -8.51
N GLY A 83 -0.17 4.05 -8.24
CA GLY A 83 -0.54 2.64 -8.29
C GLY A 83 0.03 1.79 -7.14
N PRO A 84 -0.40 0.52 -7.06
CA PRO A 84 -0.05 -0.38 -5.95
C PRO A 84 1.43 -0.79 -5.90
N GLY A 85 2.19 -0.57 -6.99
CA GLY A 85 3.61 -0.90 -7.09
C GLY A 85 4.54 0.14 -6.45
N TYR A 86 4.03 1.34 -6.13
CA TYR A 86 4.85 2.41 -5.59
C TYR A 86 5.28 2.12 -4.14
N LYS A 87 6.58 2.27 -3.88
CA LYS A 87 7.24 1.86 -2.63
C LYS A 87 8.33 2.82 -2.17
N SER A 88 8.36 4.02 -2.74
CA SER A 88 9.38 5.03 -2.47
C SER A 88 8.84 6.07 -1.49
N THR A 89 9.64 7.08 -1.15
CA THR A 89 9.34 8.00 -0.03
C THR A 89 8.95 9.40 -0.49
N PHE A 90 8.49 9.56 -1.73
CA PHE A 90 8.05 10.82 -2.34
C PHE A 90 9.14 11.91 -2.36
N LYS A 91 10.43 11.54 -2.40
CA LYS A 91 11.55 12.49 -2.33
C LYS A 91 11.92 13.02 -3.70
N PHE A 92 11.87 12.19 -4.74
CA PHE A 92 12.29 12.55 -6.09
C PHE A 92 11.28 12.16 -7.17
N LYS A 93 11.10 13.05 -8.16
CA LYS A 93 10.21 12.81 -9.33
C LYS A 93 10.57 11.55 -10.13
N SER A 94 11.82 11.09 -10.06
CA SER A 94 12.33 9.91 -10.75
C SER A 94 12.05 8.59 -10.01
N GLU A 95 11.36 8.62 -8.87
CA GLU A 95 11.03 7.43 -8.09
C GLU A 95 9.95 6.54 -8.73
N SER A 96 9.28 7.03 -9.78
CA SER A 96 8.24 6.30 -10.49
C SER A 96 8.40 6.49 -12.00
N ASP A 97 8.32 5.39 -12.74
CA ASP A 97 8.29 5.39 -14.20
C ASP A 97 6.90 5.76 -14.76
N ILE A 98 5.91 6.01 -13.88
CA ILE A 98 4.55 6.35 -14.28
C ILE A 98 4.51 7.79 -14.80
N HIS A 99 3.95 7.95 -16.00
CA HIS A 99 3.72 9.27 -16.58
C HIS A 99 2.54 9.98 -15.90
N LEU A 100 2.83 10.68 -14.80
CA LEU A 100 1.86 11.54 -14.11
C LEU A 100 1.79 12.93 -14.74
N ALA A 101 0.60 13.54 -14.71
CA ALA A 101 0.40 14.95 -15.01
C ALA A 101 1.24 15.84 -14.06
N GLU A 102 1.69 17.00 -14.55
CA GLU A 102 2.66 17.82 -13.80
C GLU A 102 2.12 18.30 -12.45
N HIS A 103 0.82 18.61 -12.35
CA HIS A 103 0.21 19.00 -11.09
C HIS A 103 0.25 17.88 -10.04
N HIS A 104 0.10 16.61 -10.43
CA HIS A 104 0.27 15.49 -9.50
C HIS A 104 1.72 15.39 -9.02
N LYS A 105 2.70 15.59 -9.91
CA LYS A 105 4.12 15.58 -9.54
C LYS A 105 4.46 16.70 -8.57
N GLN A 106 3.88 17.89 -8.75
CA GLN A 106 4.09 19.01 -7.82
C GLN A 106 3.55 18.67 -6.43
N VAL A 107 2.35 18.10 -6.35
CA VAL A 107 1.74 17.72 -5.06
C VAL A 107 2.49 16.56 -4.39
N LEU A 108 3.06 15.64 -5.18
CA LEU A 108 3.79 14.48 -4.65
C LEU A 108 5.20 14.84 -4.17
N TYR A 109 5.91 15.68 -4.91
CA TYR A 109 7.36 15.87 -4.79
C TYR A 109 7.74 17.32 -4.41
N ASP A 110 6.86 18.06 -3.72
CA ASP A 110 7.19 19.36 -3.11
C ASP A 110 7.98 19.22 -1.78
N GLY A 111 8.27 17.98 -1.37
CA GLY A 111 8.97 17.63 -0.14
C GLY A 111 8.06 17.51 1.08
N LYS A 112 6.83 18.03 1.06
CA LYS A 112 5.94 17.99 2.24
C LYS A 112 5.52 16.57 2.57
N LEU A 113 5.15 15.78 1.57
CA LEU A 113 4.79 14.37 1.79
C LEU A 113 5.97 13.58 2.34
N ALA A 114 7.15 13.68 1.74
CA ALA A 114 8.34 13.00 2.22
C ALA A 114 8.67 13.37 3.68
N ASN A 115 8.64 14.65 4.02
CA ASN A 115 8.99 15.15 5.35
C ASN A 115 7.95 14.82 6.42
N SER A 116 6.69 14.57 6.03
CA SER A 116 5.61 14.19 6.93
C SER A 116 5.49 12.68 7.13
N ILE A 117 6.30 11.84 6.48
CA ILE A 117 6.30 10.39 6.75
C ILE A 117 6.81 10.16 8.18
N SER A 118 5.93 9.64 9.03
CA SER A 118 6.27 9.14 10.37
C SER A 118 6.97 7.79 10.30
N PHE A 119 6.41 6.87 9.51
CA PHE A 119 7.02 5.58 9.20
C PHE A 119 6.38 4.97 7.96
N THR A 120 7.12 4.08 7.30
CA THR A 120 6.61 3.32 6.17
C THR A 120 7.17 1.91 6.11
N TYR A 121 6.30 0.98 5.76
CA TYR A 121 6.60 -0.43 5.59
C TYR A 121 6.29 -0.89 4.18
N ASN A 122 7.08 -1.83 3.68
CA ASN A 122 6.81 -2.49 2.42
C ASN A 122 6.87 -4.01 2.60
N ALA A 123 5.86 -4.72 2.12
CA ALA A 123 5.81 -6.19 2.21
C ALA A 123 6.98 -6.94 1.51
N LYS A 124 7.79 -6.25 0.69
CA LYS A 124 9.02 -6.79 0.09
C LYS A 124 10.29 -6.48 0.90
N ALA A 125 10.24 -5.52 1.80
CA ALA A 125 11.37 -5.13 2.64
C ALA A 125 11.30 -5.89 3.96
N THR A 126 11.70 -7.16 3.95
CA THR A 126 11.53 -8.05 5.09
C THR A 126 12.80 -8.80 5.40
N ASP A 127 13.09 -9.01 6.68
CA ASP A 127 14.17 -9.86 7.16
C ASP A 127 13.60 -10.91 8.11
N ALA A 128 13.58 -12.18 7.66
CA ALA A 128 12.88 -13.27 8.32
C ALA A 128 11.41 -12.91 8.69
N GLN A 129 11.13 -12.68 9.98
CA GLN A 129 9.81 -12.32 10.50
C GLN A 129 9.61 -10.81 10.70
N LEU A 130 10.60 -9.99 10.34
CA LEU A 130 10.55 -8.55 10.48
C LEU A 130 10.15 -7.90 9.16
N CYS A 131 9.20 -6.97 9.22
CA CYS A 131 8.96 -5.99 8.17
C CYS A 131 9.79 -4.75 8.49
N LEU A 132 10.69 -4.40 7.58
CA LEU A 132 11.65 -3.32 7.77
C LEU A 132 10.98 -1.98 7.53
N GLU A 133 11.26 -1.06 8.45
CA GLU A 133 10.83 0.33 8.37
C GLU A 133 11.79 1.09 7.43
N SER A 134 11.24 1.94 6.57
CA SER A 134 11.98 2.55 5.46
C SER A 134 11.72 4.04 5.27
N SER A 135 11.30 4.74 6.32
CA SER A 135 11.11 6.19 6.29
C SER A 135 12.43 6.94 6.00
N PRO A 136 12.34 8.17 5.45
CA PRO A 136 13.52 9.01 5.27
C PRO A 136 14.27 9.20 6.59
N ARG A 137 15.58 8.89 6.60
CA ARG A 137 16.45 9.00 7.79
C ARG A 137 16.51 10.40 8.40
N GLU A 138 16.14 11.42 7.63
CA GLU A 138 16.13 12.82 8.05
C GLU A 138 14.88 13.15 8.88
N ASN A 139 13.84 12.31 8.83
CA ASN A 139 12.63 12.48 9.64
C ASN A 139 12.88 11.96 11.06
N ALA A 140 12.28 12.62 12.04
CA ALA A 140 12.37 12.19 13.43
C ALA A 140 11.67 10.83 13.61
N SER A 141 12.37 9.88 14.24
CA SER A 141 11.78 8.58 14.57
C SER A 141 10.84 8.73 15.76
N ASN A 142 9.64 8.15 15.63
CA ASN A 142 8.68 8.03 16.74
C ASN A 142 8.96 6.79 17.64
N PHE A 143 9.92 5.94 17.25
CA PHE A 143 10.22 4.69 17.95
C PHE A 143 11.39 4.87 18.93
N VAL A 144 11.19 4.42 20.17
CA VAL A 144 12.22 4.45 21.23
C VAL A 144 13.21 3.29 21.11
N HIS A 145 12.74 2.14 20.60
CA HIS A 145 13.52 0.91 20.48
C HIS A 145 13.70 0.52 19.01
N SER A 146 13.06 -0.57 18.59
CA SER A 146 13.10 -1.03 17.20
C SER A 146 11.95 -0.40 16.40
N PRO A 147 12.23 0.21 15.23
CA PRO A 147 11.20 0.68 14.33
C PRO A 147 10.64 -0.44 13.44
N HIS A 148 11.18 -1.66 13.49
CA HIS A 148 10.73 -2.76 12.62
C HIS A 148 9.50 -3.46 13.17
N ALA A 149 8.55 -3.79 12.29
CA ALA A 149 7.32 -4.47 12.68
C ALA A 149 7.51 -5.99 12.67
N LEU A 150 6.97 -6.68 13.68
CA LEU A 150 6.98 -8.14 13.75
C LEU A 150 5.75 -8.70 13.02
N MET A 151 5.99 -9.65 12.11
CA MET A 151 4.92 -10.36 11.40
C MET A 151 4.17 -11.31 12.34
N LEU A 152 2.85 -11.39 12.20
CA LEU A 152 2.05 -12.42 12.86
C LEU A 152 2.41 -13.81 12.32
N GLN A 153 2.04 -14.84 13.09
CA GLN A 153 2.14 -16.22 12.65
C GLN A 153 1.42 -16.40 11.30
N ASP A 154 2.04 -17.15 10.40
CA ASP A 154 1.58 -17.44 9.03
C ASP A 154 1.59 -16.28 8.03
N VAL A 155 1.94 -15.06 8.45
CA VAL A 155 2.25 -13.97 7.53
C VAL A 155 3.60 -14.25 6.85
N LYS A 156 3.64 -14.10 5.52
CA LYS A 156 4.84 -14.33 4.71
C LYS A 156 5.02 -13.18 3.72
N ALA A 157 6.28 -12.81 3.48
CA ALA A 157 6.62 -11.89 2.43
C ALA A 157 6.22 -12.47 1.07
N VAL A 158 5.49 -11.69 0.27
CA VAL A 158 5.10 -12.11 -1.08
C VAL A 158 6.29 -11.92 -2.00
N VAL A 159 6.89 -13.03 -2.43
CA VAL A 159 7.97 -13.02 -3.42
C VAL A 159 7.37 -13.15 -4.81
N THR A 160 7.40 -12.06 -5.57
CA THR A 160 7.07 -12.10 -7.01
C THR A 160 8.35 -12.35 -7.79
N HIS A 161 8.46 -13.50 -8.43
CA HIS A 161 9.53 -13.77 -9.39
C HIS A 161 9.19 -13.10 -10.73
N SER A 162 10.20 -12.54 -11.41
CA SER A 162 9.98 -12.05 -12.78
C SER A 162 9.61 -13.22 -13.69
N ILE A 163 8.84 -12.94 -14.75
CA ILE A 163 8.55 -13.93 -15.80
C ILE A 163 9.86 -14.54 -16.30
N HIS A 164 10.90 -13.71 -16.53
CA HIS A 164 12.23 -14.19 -16.89
C HIS A 164 12.80 -15.21 -15.89
N SER A 165 12.70 -14.96 -14.59
CA SER A 165 13.17 -15.91 -13.56
C SER A 165 12.34 -17.19 -13.56
N ALA A 166 11.01 -17.08 -13.71
CA ALA A 166 10.13 -18.23 -13.78
C ALA A 166 10.43 -19.09 -15.03
N ILE A 167 10.60 -18.46 -16.19
CA ILE A 167 10.95 -19.13 -17.44
C ILE A 167 12.35 -19.76 -17.33
N HIS A 168 13.32 -19.06 -16.74
CA HIS A 168 14.66 -19.62 -16.51
C HIS A 168 14.60 -20.88 -15.63
N SER A 169 13.77 -20.88 -14.58
CA SER A 169 13.55 -22.04 -13.72
C SER A 169 12.87 -23.24 -14.42
N ILE A 170 12.21 -23.03 -15.57
CA ILE A 170 11.60 -24.10 -16.39
C ILE A 170 12.61 -24.68 -17.41
N GLY A 171 13.90 -24.38 -17.28
CA GLY A 171 14.96 -24.94 -18.12
C GLY A 171 15.61 -23.94 -19.06
N GLY A 172 15.63 -22.65 -18.70
CA GLY A 172 16.42 -21.65 -19.41
C GLY A 172 15.84 -21.21 -20.75
N ILE A 173 14.52 -21.35 -20.96
CA ILE A 173 13.85 -20.81 -22.17
C ILE A 173 14.12 -19.29 -22.20
N GLN A 174 14.81 -18.79 -23.23
CA GLN A 174 15.20 -17.37 -23.28
C GLN A 174 14.16 -16.49 -23.98
N VAL A 175 13.29 -17.09 -24.80
CA VAL A 175 12.31 -16.38 -25.62
C VAL A 175 11.00 -17.16 -25.62
N LEU A 176 9.91 -16.46 -25.30
CA LEU A 176 8.55 -16.95 -25.48
C LEU A 176 7.96 -16.17 -26.65
N PHE A 177 7.93 -16.79 -27.83
CA PHE A 177 7.20 -16.22 -28.95
C PHE A 177 5.71 -16.38 -28.65
N PRO A 178 4.90 -15.30 -28.72
CA PRO A 178 3.45 -15.47 -28.71
C PRO A 178 3.06 -16.20 -30.00
N LEU A 179 2.99 -17.53 -29.92
CA LEU A 179 2.60 -18.41 -31.03
C LEU A 179 1.08 -18.42 -31.26
N PHE A 180 0.33 -17.88 -30.30
CA PHE A 180 -1.12 -17.87 -30.32
C PHE A 180 -1.61 -16.43 -30.24
N SER A 181 -2.52 -16.07 -31.15
CA SER A 181 -3.21 -14.77 -31.14
C SER A 181 -4.33 -14.72 -30.10
N GLN A 182 -4.80 -15.87 -29.61
CA GLN A 182 -5.92 -15.99 -28.69
C GLN A 182 -5.80 -17.30 -27.89
N LEU A 183 -5.62 -17.22 -26.57
CA LEU A 183 -5.61 -18.36 -25.65
C LEU A 183 -6.97 -18.57 -24.97
N ASP A 184 -7.84 -17.56 -25.02
CA ASP A 184 -9.06 -17.49 -24.25
C ASP A 184 -10.24 -17.47 -25.25
N TYR A 185 -10.62 -18.64 -25.72
CA TYR A 185 -11.92 -18.83 -26.36
C TYR A 185 -12.71 -19.85 -25.54
N THR A 186 -13.56 -19.37 -24.65
CA THR A 186 -14.59 -20.21 -24.03
C THR A 186 -15.54 -20.67 -25.13
N GLN A 187 -15.47 -21.93 -25.53
CA GLN A 187 -16.52 -22.54 -26.34
C GLN A 187 -17.81 -22.47 -25.55
N LEU A 188 -18.78 -21.69 -26.05
CA LEU A 188 -20.17 -21.90 -25.70
C LEU A 188 -20.50 -23.32 -26.15
N ASN A 189 -21.00 -24.15 -25.23
CA ASN A 189 -21.56 -25.47 -25.55
C ASN A 189 -22.82 -25.27 -26.40
N ASP A 190 -22.66 -24.93 -27.68
CA ASP A 190 -23.68 -25.14 -28.68
C ASP A 190 -23.33 -26.42 -29.43
N SER A 191 -24.20 -27.40 -29.26
CA SER A 191 -24.14 -28.73 -29.87
C SER A 191 -24.42 -28.68 -31.38
N SER A 192 -23.57 -28.00 -32.13
CA SER A 192 -23.52 -28.09 -33.59
C SER A 192 -22.08 -28.33 -34.03
N VAL A 193 -21.80 -29.58 -34.39
CA VAL A 193 -20.53 -30.00 -35.00
C VAL A 193 -20.46 -29.38 -36.39
N ASP A 194 -19.67 -28.32 -36.56
CA ASP A 194 -19.34 -27.79 -37.88
C ASP A 194 -18.23 -28.63 -38.51
N THR A 195 -18.63 -29.54 -39.41
CA THR A 195 -17.72 -30.22 -40.34
C THR A 195 -17.49 -29.34 -41.57
N THR A 196 -16.51 -28.44 -41.52
CA THR A 196 -15.87 -27.92 -42.73
C THR A 196 -14.35 -27.87 -42.54
N VAL A 197 -13.65 -28.41 -43.56
CA VAL A 197 -12.19 -28.56 -43.66
C VAL A 197 -11.56 -27.25 -44.09
#